data_AF-A0AAU9D9X4-F1
#
_entry.id   AF-A0AAU9D9X4-F1
#
_cell.length_a   1.000
_cell.length_b   1.000
_cell.length_c   1.000
_cell.angle_alpha   90.00
_cell.angle_beta   90.00
_cell.angle_gamma   90.00
#
_symmetry.space_group_name_H-M   'P 1'
#
loop_
_entity.id
_entity.type
_entity.pdbx_description
1 polymer ?
#
loop_
_entity_poly.entity_id
_entity_poly.type
_entity_poly.pdbx_seq_one_letter_code
_entity_poly.pdbx_strand_id
1 'polypeptide(L)' 'MEYFEDHKLYQLLDEPNFELIKDFLSEFGLDSVDWHGRTFMMSAVVEGKSELVEYLIN' A
#
# COMPACT_ATOMS: atom_id res chain seq x y z
N MET A 1 -14.51 6.70 -1.00
CA MET A 1 -13.40 5.74 -1.16
C MET A 1 -12.58 6.32 -2.29
N GLU A 2 -11.41 6.83 -1.96
CA GLU A 2 -10.51 7.43 -2.94
C GLU A 2 -9.69 6.32 -3.61
N TYR A 3 -9.28 6.56 -4.85
CA TYR A 3 -8.45 5.61 -5.57
C TYR A 3 -6.98 5.97 -5.41
N PHE A 4 -6.11 4.97 -5.29
CA PHE A 4 -4.68 5.17 -5.39
C PHE A 4 -4.28 5.59 -6.81
N GLU A 5 -3.13 6.25 -6.93
CA GLU A 5 -2.38 6.21 -8.19
C GLU A 5 -1.72 4.84 -8.34
N ASP A 6 -2.37 3.93 -9.08
CA ASP A 6 -2.00 2.51 -9.17
C ASP A 6 -0.52 2.26 -9.50
N HIS A 7 0.08 3.06 -10.40
CA HIS A 7 1.49 2.91 -10.75
C HIS A 7 2.41 3.14 -9.55
N LYS A 8 2.07 4.08 -8.67
CA LYS A 8 2.82 4.32 -7.43
C LYS A 8 2.59 3.21 -6.42
N LEU A 9 1.36 2.69 -6.32
CA LEU A 9 1.04 1.59 -5.40
C LEU A 9 1.93 0.37 -5.65
N TYR A 10 2.01 -0.13 -6.89
CA TYR A 10 2.77 -1.37 -7.16
C TYR A 10 4.28 -1.19 -7.00
N GLN A 11 4.81 0.01 -7.25
CA GLN A 11 6.22 0.31 -6.95
C GLN A 11 6.52 0.21 -5.46
N LEU A 12 5.59 0.71 -4.63
CA LEU A 12 5.74 0.71 -3.17
C LEU A 12 5.61 -0.67 -2.53
N LEU A 13 4.99 -1.64 -3.21
CA LEU A 13 4.94 -3.04 -2.72
C LEU A 13 6.30 -3.73 -2.71
N ASP A 14 7.25 -3.22 -3.49
CA ASP A 14 8.63 -3.71 -3.58
C ASP A 14 9.65 -2.73 -2.99
N GLU A 15 9.19 -1.63 -2.38
CA GLU A 15 10.05 -0.57 -1.86
C GLU A 15 10.61 -0.94 -0.47
N PRO A 16 11.95 -1.05 -0.31
CA PRO A 16 12.56 -1.32 0.99
C PRO A 16 12.47 -0.15 1.97
N ASN A 17 12.26 1.08 1.50
CA ASN A 17 12.11 2.25 2.35
C ASN A 17 10.64 2.51 2.73
N PHE A 18 10.25 2.00 3.91
CA PHE A 18 8.88 2.13 4.40
C PHE A 18 8.43 3.56 4.74
N GLU A 19 9.33 4.55 4.84
CA GLU A 19 8.90 5.95 5.02
C GLU A 19 8.15 6.47 3.78
N LEU A 20 8.52 6.01 2.57
CA LEU A 20 7.81 6.35 1.34
C LEU A 20 6.38 5.79 1.32
N ILE A 21 6.20 4.63 1.96
CA ILE A 21 4.88 3.99 2.10
C ILE A 21 4.01 4.82 3.05
N LYS A 22 4.58 5.30 4.15
CA LYS A 22 3.88 6.16 5.10
C LYS A 22 3.48 7.50 4.51
N ASP A 23 4.36 8.13 3.72
CA ASP A 23 4.05 9.37 3.00
C ASP A 23 2.90 9.15 2.01
N PHE A 24 2.97 8.08 1.22
CA PHE A 24 1.92 7.69 0.29
C PHE A 24 0.57 7.44 1.00
N LEU A 25 0.56 6.67 2.09
CA LEU A 25 -0.66 6.39 2.84
C LEU A 25 -1.21 7.62 3.56
N SER A 26 -0.37 8.61 3.88
CA SER A 26 -0.81 9.89 4.45
C SER A 26 -1.46 10.79 3.39
N GLU A 27 -1.01 10.71 2.14
CA GLU A 27 -1.60 11.43 1.01
C GLU A 27 -2.96 10.86 0.61
N PHE A 28 -3.06 9.54 0.46
CA PHE A 28 -4.27 8.88 -0.05
C PHE A 28 -5.23 8.41 1.04
N GLY A 29 -4.74 8.13 2.25
CA GLY A 29 -5.52 7.50 3.31
C GLY A 29 -5.53 5.97 3.25
N LEU A 30 -5.72 5.34 4.41
CA LEU A 30 -5.64 3.88 4.58
C LEU A 30 -6.79 3.10 3.92
N ASP A 31 -7.96 3.74 3.80
CA ASP A 31 -9.17 3.14 3.20
C ASP A 31 -9.25 3.35 1.68
N SER A 32 -8.24 3.98 1.09
CA SER A 32 -8.12 4.11 -0.36
C SER A 32 -7.80 2.77 -1.00
N VAL A 33 -8.16 2.63 -2.28
CA VAL A 33 -8.07 1.34 -2.98
C VAL A 33 -7.54 1.45 -4.40
N ASP A 34 -7.01 0.34 -4.88
CA ASP A 34 -6.64 0.18 -6.29
C ASP A 34 -7.89 -0.04 -7.18
N TRP A 35 -7.67 -0.19 -8.49
CA TRP A 35 -8.73 -0.46 -9.46
C TRP A 35 -9.52 -1.78 -9.23
N HIS A 36 -9.02 -2.69 -8.40
CA HIS A 36 -9.70 -3.91 -7.98
C HIS A 36 -10.50 -3.75 -6.67
N GLY A 37 -10.45 -2.58 -6.04
CA GLY A 37 -11.07 -2.34 -4.73
C GLY A 37 -10.24 -2.89 -3.56
N ARG A 38 -8.94 -3.14 -3.75
CA ARG A 38 -8.03 -3.60 -2.70
C ARG A 38 -7.37 -2.42 -2.02
N THR A 39 -7.39 -2.37 -0.69
CA THR A 39 -6.57 -1.41 0.06
C THR A 39 -5.09 -1.75 -0.11
N PHE A 40 -4.20 -0.81 0.27
CA PHE A 40 -2.75 -1.06 0.19
C PHE A 40 -2.35 -2.32 0.98
N MET A 41 -2.96 -2.53 2.16
CA MET A 41 -2.78 -3.72 2.97
C MET A 41 -3.24 -5.01 2.26
N MET A 42 -4.41 -4.96 1.59
CA MET A 42 -4.89 -6.11 0.82
C MET A 42 -3.95 -6.44 -0.35
N SER A 43 -3.42 -5.42 -1.04
CA SER A 43 -2.44 -5.60 -2.11
C SER A 43 -1.14 -6.21 -1.57
N ALA A 44 -0.62 -5.75 -0.43
CA ALA A 44 0.56 -6.35 0.21
C ALA A 44 0.35 -7.83 0.57
N VAL A 45 -0.84 -8.20 1.05
CA VAL A 45 -1.21 -9.60 1.32
C VAL A 45 -1.28 -10.43 0.03
N VAL A 46 -1.93 -9.92 -1.01
CA VAL A 46 -2.08 -10.63 -2.30
C VAL A 46 -0.73 -10.86 -2.97
N GLU A 47 0.18 -9.88 -2.90
CA GLU A 47 1.53 -9.97 -3.46
C GLU A 47 2.54 -10.67 -2.53
N GLY A 48 2.10 -11.17 -1.36
CA GLY A 48 2.93 -11.96 -0.44
C GLY A 48 4.05 -11.18 0.24
N LYS A 49 3.87 -9.88 0.48
CA LYS A 49 4.88 -8.98 1.06
C LYS A 49 4.87 -9.04 2.59
N SER A 50 5.26 -10.17 3.18
CA SER A 50 5.14 -10.42 4.63
C SER A 50 5.77 -9.34 5.51
N GLU A 51 6.98 -8.88 5.20
CA GLU A 51 7.66 -7.82 5.98
C GLU A 51 6.89 -6.49 5.95
N LEU A 52 6.31 -6.16 4.78
CA LEU A 52 5.48 -4.98 4.63
C LEU A 52 4.14 -5.12 5.37
N VAL A 53 3.54 -6.31 5.34
CA VAL A 53 2.33 -6.61 6.13
C VAL A 53 2.62 -6.46 7.62
N GLU A 54 3.75 -6.95 8.10
CA GLU A 54 4.19 -6.78 9.49
C GLU A 54 4.42 -5.31 9.85
N TYR A 55 4.97 -4.52 8.94
CA TYR A 55 5.09 -3.07 9.11
C TYR A 55 3.71 -2.39 9.24
N LEU A 56 2.75 -2.73 8.38
CA LEU A 56 1.44 -2.06 8.32
C LEU A 56 0.50 -2.37 9.50
N ILE A 57 0.76 -3.42 10.27
CA ILE A 57 -0.05 -3.76 11.46
C ILE A 57 0.49 -3.16 12.78
N ASN A 58 1.67 -2.55 12.76
CA ASN A 58 2.32 -1.95 13.93
C ASN A 58 2.20 -0.42 13.91
#